data_AF-A0A1Y5E3A8-F1
#
_entry.id   AF-A0A1Y5E3A8-F1
#
_cell.length_a   1.000
_cell.length_b   1.000
_cell.length_c   1.000
_cell.angle_alpha   90.00
_cell.angle_beta   90.00
_cell.angle_gamma   90.00
#
_symmetry.space_group_name_H-M   'P 1'
#
loop_
_entity.id
_entity.type
_entity.pdbx_description
1 polymer ?
#
loop_
_entity_poly.entity_id
_entity_poly.type
_entity_poly.pdbx_seq_one_letter_code
_entity_poly.pdbx_strand_id
1 'polypeptide(L)'
;MKSAHNTKWCLIGCAIGDFGTIAYFQFTAHSLSTFNVMMLAMLNGLITSIIFETVILYNAKFSLLDALKTAFSMSFISMIAMETAMNVTDYALTGGAILTWWVIPISLLVGFLTPWPYNYWRLQKFGKSCH
;
A
#
# COMPACT_ATOMS: atom_id res chain seq x y z
N MET A 1 -11.20 -1.90 16.31
CA MET A 1 -9.77 -1.49 16.47
C MET A 1 -8.78 -2.38 15.72
N LYS A 2 -9.04 -3.68 15.49
CA LYS A 2 -8.15 -4.57 14.71
C LYS A 2 -7.92 -4.14 13.25
N SER A 3 -8.96 -3.65 12.57
CA SER A 3 -8.87 -3.19 11.18
C SER A 3 -7.89 -2.03 10.95
N ALA A 4 -7.91 -1.01 11.82
CA ALA A 4 -7.00 0.12 11.70
C ALA A 4 -5.53 -0.29 11.94
N HIS A 5 -5.30 -1.32 12.75
CA HIS A 5 -3.94 -1.82 13.00
C HIS A 5 -3.40 -2.54 11.76
N ASN A 6 -4.22 -3.36 11.10
CA ASN A 6 -3.82 -4.10 9.91
C ASN A 6 -3.61 -3.16 8.71
N THR A 7 -4.50 -2.17 8.53
CA THR A 7 -4.35 -1.16 7.48
C THR A 7 -3.09 -0.32 7.68
N LYS A 8 -2.63 -0.10 8.91
CA LYS A 8 -1.34 0.57 9.16
C LYS A 8 -0.16 -0.28 8.71
N TRP A 9 -0.14 -1.58 8.99
CA TRP A 9 0.95 -2.47 8.57
C TRP A 9 1.03 -2.61 7.05
N CYS A 10 -0.14 -2.72 6.41
CA CYS A 10 -0.27 -2.67 4.96
C CYS A 10 0.24 -1.34 4.37
N LEU A 11 -0.18 -0.20 4.94
CA LEU A 11 0.29 1.13 4.54
C LEU A 11 1.80 1.25 4.64
N ILE A 12 2.40 0.77 5.74
CA ILE A 12 3.85 0.79 5.93
C ILE A 12 4.54 -0.05 4.86
N GLY A 13 4.03 -1.25 4.56
CA GLY A 13 4.56 -2.11 3.50
C GLY A 13 4.51 -1.44 2.13
N CYS A 14 3.32 -0.99 1.71
CA CYS A 14 3.11 -0.30 0.44
C CYS A 14 4.00 0.95 0.33
N ALA A 15 4.06 1.78 1.38
CA ALA A 15 4.87 3.00 1.40
C ALA A 15 6.36 2.72 1.24
N ILE A 16 6.90 1.66 1.87
CA ILE A 16 8.32 1.30 1.73
C ILE A 16 8.64 0.93 0.28
N GLY A 17 7.79 0.13 -0.38
CA GLY A 17 8.00 -0.27 -1.77
C GLY A 17 7.79 0.87 -2.77
N ASP A 18 6.74 1.67 -2.59
CA ASP A 18 6.39 2.81 -3.44
C ASP A 18 7.49 3.89 -3.36
N PHE A 19 7.83 4.33 -2.15
CA PHE A 19 8.89 5.32 -1.94
C PHE A 19 10.27 4.80 -2.32
N GLY A 20 10.58 3.54 -2.04
CA GLY A 20 11.85 2.94 -2.44
C GLY A 20 12.03 2.93 -3.96
N THR A 21 10.96 2.62 -4.69
CA THR A 21 10.98 2.59 -6.15
C THR A 21 11.11 3.99 -6.73
N ILE A 22 10.29 4.94 -6.26
CA ILE A 22 10.35 6.34 -6.71
C ILE A 22 11.72 6.95 -6.38
N ALA A 23 12.24 6.77 -5.16
CA ALA A 23 13.56 7.27 -4.78
C ALA A 23 14.67 6.68 -5.66
N TYR A 24 14.63 5.38 -5.95
CA TYR A 24 15.61 4.74 -6.84
C TYR A 24 15.63 5.37 -8.24
N PHE A 25 14.44 5.63 -8.81
CA PHE A 25 14.31 6.28 -10.12
C PHE A 25 14.60 7.79 -10.09
N GLN A 26 14.57 8.43 -8.91
CA GLN A 26 15.02 9.82 -8.76
C GLN A 26 16.55 9.96 -8.80
N PHE A 27 17.28 9.01 -8.21
CA PHE A 27 18.75 9.05 -8.19
C PHE A 27 19.39 8.39 -9.41
N THR A 28 18.64 7.57 -10.14
CA THR A 28 19.09 6.89 -11.36
C THR A 28 18.58 7.64 -12.59
N ALA A 29 19.48 8.11 -13.44
CA ALA A 29 19.09 8.69 -14.73
C ALA A 29 18.33 7.65 -15.56
N HIS A 30 17.05 7.90 -15.83
CA HIS A 30 16.21 7.01 -16.62
C HIS A 30 15.34 7.82 -17.60
N SER A 31 14.93 7.17 -18.69
CA SER A 31 14.13 7.77 -19.77
C SER A 31 12.68 7.29 -19.82
N LEU A 32 12.21 6.57 -18.78
CA LEU A 32 10.83 6.09 -18.72
C LEU A 32 9.90 7.26 -18.37
N SER A 33 8.66 7.17 -18.83
CA SER A 33 7.60 8.10 -18.44
C SER A 33 7.31 7.98 -16.94
N THR A 34 6.91 9.09 -16.32
CA THR A 34 6.37 9.17 -14.97
C THR A 34 5.34 8.07 -14.68
N PHE A 35 4.46 7.79 -15.65
CA PHE A 35 3.43 6.77 -15.50
C PHE A 35 4.00 5.36 -15.31
N ASN A 36 5.10 5.04 -16.00
CA ASN A 36 5.75 3.73 -15.88
C ASN A 36 6.43 3.57 -14.53
N VAL A 37 7.04 4.65 -14.01
CA VAL A 37 7.65 4.66 -12.67
C VAL A 37 6.58 4.44 -11.61
N MET A 38 5.45 5.14 -11.70
CA MET A 38 4.33 4.98 -10.77
C MET A 38 3.73 3.57 -10.83
N MET A 39 3.59 2.99 -12.02
CA MET A 39 3.12 1.60 -12.15
C MET A 39 4.08 0.59 -11.53
N LEU A 40 5.40 0.78 -11.72
CA LEU A 40 6.42 -0.06 -11.08
C LEU A 40 6.42 0.12 -9.56
N ALA A 41 6.25 1.35 -9.09
CA ALA A 41 6.19 1.67 -7.67
C ALA A 41 4.97 1.02 -7.00
N MET A 42 3.80 1.07 -7.65
CA MET A 42 2.61 0.32 -7.22
C MET A 42 2.81 -1.20 -7.23
N LEU A 43 3.49 -1.76 -8.23
CA LEU A 43 3.73 -3.21 -8.22
C LEU A 43 4.67 -3.62 -7.09
N ASN A 44 5.72 -2.84 -6.84
CA ASN A 44 6.67 -3.10 -5.77
C ASN A 44 6.07 -2.86 -4.38
N GLY A 45 5.26 -1.82 -4.18
CA GLY A 45 4.57 -1.58 -2.92
C GLY A 45 3.55 -2.68 -2.61
N LEU A 46 2.77 -3.14 -3.58
CA LEU A 46 1.89 -4.31 -3.43
C LEU A 46 2.66 -5.58 -3.04
N ILE A 47 3.76 -5.89 -3.74
CA ILE A 47 4.57 -7.09 -3.46
C ILE A 47 5.15 -7.03 -2.04
N THR A 48 5.75 -5.89 -1.67
CA THR A 48 6.35 -5.71 -0.35
C THR A 48 5.32 -5.78 0.76
N SER A 49 4.13 -5.18 0.59
CA SER A 49 3.02 -5.28 1.52
C SER A 49 2.52 -6.73 1.70
N ILE A 50 2.31 -7.46 0.60
CA ILE A 50 1.86 -8.86 0.65
C ILE A 50 2.88 -9.74 1.38
N ILE A 51 4.18 -9.56 1.11
CA ILE A 51 5.24 -10.28 1.81
C ILE A 51 5.20 -9.95 3.30
N PHE A 52 5.07 -8.68 3.67
CA PHE A 52 5.04 -8.23 5.05
C PHE A 52 3.83 -8.80 5.82
N GLU A 53 2.63 -8.71 5.24
CA GLU A 53 1.41 -9.30 5.81
C GLU A 53 1.53 -10.82 5.93
N THR A 54 2.07 -11.50 4.93
CA THR A 54 2.28 -12.96 4.95
C THR A 54 3.24 -13.37 6.06
N VAL A 55 4.33 -12.63 6.27
CA VAL A 55 5.29 -12.88 7.37
C VAL A 55 4.65 -12.66 8.73
N ILE A 56 3.84 -11.61 8.90
CA ILE A 56 3.11 -11.36 10.16
C ILE A 56 2.11 -12.49 10.44
N LEU A 57 1.33 -12.90 9.43
CA LEU A 57 0.36 -13.99 9.54
C LEU A 57 1.02 -15.33 9.85
N TYR A 58 2.17 -15.61 9.22
CA TYR A 58 2.96 -16.80 9.50
C TYR A 58 3.44 -16.83 10.96
N ASN A 59 3.94 -15.70 11.48
CA ASN A 59 4.28 -15.56 12.90
C ASN A 59 3.08 -15.71 13.83
N ALA A 60 1.87 -15.36 13.38
CA ALA A 60 0.62 -15.59 14.10
C ALA A 60 0.10 -17.04 14.06
N LYS A 61 0.94 -18.00 13.61
CA LYS A 61 0.66 -19.44 13.50
C LYS A 61 -0.30 -19.85 12.37
N PHE A 62 -0.47 -19.04 11.34
CA PHE A 62 -1.14 -19.47 10.12
C PHE A 62 -0.22 -20.34 9.26
N SER A 63 -0.79 -21.29 8.50
CA SER A 63 -0.04 -22.01 7.47
C SER A 63 0.37 -21.04 6.35
N LEU A 64 1.49 -21.28 5.68
CA LEU A 64 2.01 -20.38 4.63
C LEU A 64 0.99 -20.13 3.51
N LEU A 65 0.26 -21.18 3.10
CA LEU A 65 -0.78 -21.09 2.07
C LEU A 65 -2.02 -20.33 2.55
N ASP A 66 -2.42 -20.51 3.82
CA ASP A 66 -3.56 -19.79 4.39
C ASP A 66 -3.24 -18.33 4.66
N ALA A 67 -2.00 -18.02 5.06
CA ALA A 67 -1.49 -16.67 5.22
C ALA A 67 -1.53 -15.91 3.88
N LEU A 68 -0.99 -16.51 2.81
CA LEU A 68 -1.03 -15.92 1.46
C LEU A 68 -2.47 -15.71 0.98
N LYS A 69 -3.34 -16.73 1.09
CA LYS A 69 -4.76 -16.60 0.70
C LYS A 69 -5.46 -15.50 1.49
N THR A 70 -5.14 -15.37 2.78
CA THR A 70 -5.76 -14.35 3.64
C THR A 70 -5.28 -12.95 3.28
N ALA A 71 -3.97 -12.75 3.07
CA ALA A 71 -3.39 -11.48 2.63
C ALA A 71 -3.99 -11.03 1.28
N PHE A 72 -4.07 -11.93 0.30
CA PHE A 72 -4.69 -11.64 -1.00
C PHE A 72 -6.21 -11.40 -0.91
N SER A 73 -6.97 -12.21 -0.19
CA SER A 73 -8.44 -12.16 -0.20
C SER A 73 -9.00 -10.95 0.58
N MET A 74 -8.30 -10.51 1.62
CA MET A 74 -8.81 -9.47 2.50
C MET A 74 -8.28 -8.08 2.17
N SER A 75 -7.00 -7.96 1.81
CA SER A 75 -6.32 -6.66 1.69
C SER A 75 -6.14 -6.18 0.24
N PHE A 76 -6.23 -7.03 -0.78
CA PHE A 76 -5.81 -6.67 -2.15
C PHE A 76 -6.54 -5.47 -2.77
N ILE A 77 -7.87 -5.39 -2.63
CA ILE A 77 -8.65 -4.26 -3.14
C ILE A 77 -8.31 -2.97 -2.39
N SER A 78 -8.15 -3.06 -1.06
CA SER A 78 -7.82 -1.92 -0.21
C SER A 78 -6.37 -1.44 -0.43
N MET A 79 -5.46 -2.36 -0.75
CA MET A 79 -4.07 -2.08 -1.14
C MET A 79 -4.03 -1.32 -2.47
N ILE A 80 -4.72 -1.79 -3.51
CA ILE A 80 -4.80 -1.08 -4.79
C ILE A 80 -5.40 0.32 -4.61
N ALA A 81 -6.48 0.45 -3.83
CA ALA A 81 -7.11 1.74 -3.57
C ALA A 81 -6.16 2.70 -2.83
N MET A 82 -5.41 2.19 -1.84
CA MET A 82 -4.40 2.93 -1.09
C MET A 82 -3.27 3.42 -2.01
N GLU A 83 -2.67 2.52 -2.78
CA GLU A 83 -1.55 2.84 -3.67
C GLU A 83 -1.93 3.78 -4.80
N THR A 84 -3.13 3.59 -5.36
CA THR A 84 -3.67 4.51 -6.36
C THR A 84 -3.85 5.90 -5.76
N ALA A 85 -4.37 6.00 -4.53
CA ALA A 85 -4.57 7.28 -3.87
C ALA A 85 -3.25 7.99 -3.52
N MET A 86 -2.24 7.26 -3.04
CA MET A 86 -0.90 7.80 -2.78
C MET A 86 -0.26 8.30 -4.07
N ASN A 87 -0.24 7.47 -5.12
CA ASN A 87 0.33 7.84 -6.42
C ASN A 87 -0.41 9.03 -7.08
N VAL A 88 -1.74 9.09 -7.01
CA VAL A 88 -2.52 10.23 -7.51
C VAL A 88 -2.23 11.49 -6.71
N THR A 89 -2.08 11.38 -5.38
CA THR A 89 -1.74 12.51 -4.51
C THR A 89 -0.35 13.04 -4.84
N ASP A 90 0.62 12.15 -5.02
CA ASP A 90 2.00 12.52 -5.40
C ASP A 90 2.03 13.22 -6.76
N TYR A 91 1.31 12.67 -7.75
CA TYR A 91 1.18 13.28 -9.07
C TYR A 91 0.50 14.65 -9.03
N ALA A 92 -0.58 14.79 -8.24
CA ALA A 92 -1.32 16.05 -8.10
C ALA A 92 -0.50 17.13 -7.38
N LEU A 93 0.32 16.76 -6.39
CA LEU A 93 1.09 17.71 -5.58
C LEU A 93 2.45 18.08 -6.19
N THR A 94 3.09 17.17 -6.90
CA THR A 94 4.45 17.39 -7.44
C THR A 94 4.51 17.48 -8.96
N GLY A 95 3.40 17.20 -9.65
CA GLY A 95 3.33 17.18 -11.11
C GLY A 95 4.10 16.01 -11.75
N GLY A 96 4.61 15.07 -10.94
CA GLY A 96 5.47 13.98 -11.39
C GLY A 96 5.68 12.90 -10.31
N ALA A 97 6.58 11.95 -10.58
CA ALA A 97 7.01 10.93 -9.62
C ALA A 97 8.21 11.48 -8.82
N ILE A 98 7.99 12.60 -8.13
CA ILE A 98 9.04 13.28 -7.37
C ILE A 98 8.69 13.19 -5.90
N LEU A 99 9.48 12.41 -5.17
CA LEU A 99 9.39 12.29 -3.73
C LEU A 99 9.93 13.57 -3.08
N THR A 100 9.03 14.32 -2.46
CA THR A 100 9.38 15.52 -1.68
C THR A 100 9.02 15.32 -0.22
N TRP A 101 9.86 15.81 0.69
CA TRP A 101 9.76 15.54 2.12
C TRP A 101 8.41 15.95 2.74
N TRP A 102 7.77 17.00 2.21
CA TRP A 102 6.48 17.50 2.68
C TRP A 102 5.28 16.72 2.13
N VAL A 103 5.44 16.06 0.98
CA VAL A 103 4.34 15.31 0.33
C VAL A 103 4.19 13.92 0.93
N ILE A 104 5.28 13.31 1.42
CA ILE A 104 5.27 12.00 2.10
C ILE A 104 4.17 11.89 3.17
N PRO A 105 4.09 12.76 4.20
CA PRO A 105 3.07 12.63 5.25
C PRO A 105 1.65 12.84 4.72
N ILE A 106 1.45 13.67 3.70
CA ILE A 106 0.15 13.94 3.07
C ILE A 106 -0.30 12.71 2.28
N SER A 107 0.59 12.16 1.46
CA SER A 107 0.37 10.96 0.66
C SER A 107 0.02 9.77 1.55
N LEU A 108 0.76 9.56 2.64
CA LEU A 108 0.45 8.53 3.63
C LEU A 108 -0.91 8.73 4.32
N LEU A 109 -1.27 9.97 4.64
CA LEU A 109 -2.58 10.28 5.23
C LEU A 109 -3.72 9.97 4.27
N VAL A 110 -3.59 10.38 3.00
CA VAL A 110 -4.59 10.10 1.96
C VAL A 110 -4.66 8.61 1.64
N GLY A 111 -3.52 7.94 1.58
CA GLY A 111 -3.41 6.49 1.42
C GLY A 111 -4.08 5.73 2.56
N PHE A 112 -4.04 6.23 3.79
CA PHE A 112 -4.74 5.63 4.93
C PHE A 112 -6.25 5.96 4.93
N LEU A 113 -6.62 7.20 4.63
CA LEU A 113 -8.01 7.68 4.64
C LEU A 113 -8.85 7.10 3.51
N THR A 114 -8.27 6.86 2.34
CA THR A 114 -9.01 6.34 1.17
C THR A 114 -9.61 4.94 1.37
N PRO A 115 -8.85 3.92 1.79
CA PRO A 115 -9.38 2.58 1.99
C PRO A 115 -10.14 2.42 3.31
N TRP A 116 -10.01 3.36 4.26
CA TRP A 116 -10.61 3.22 5.60
C TRP A 116 -12.16 3.17 5.61
N PRO A 117 -12.90 4.05 4.92
CA PRO A 117 -14.36 3.97 4.80
C PRO A 117 -14.82 2.67 4.14
N TYR A 118 -14.11 2.23 3.09
CA TYR A 118 -14.40 1.00 2.37
C TYR A 118 -14.19 -0.24 3.26
N ASN A 119 -13.06 -0.32 3.97
CA ASN A 119 -12.80 -1.38 4.93
C ASN A 119 -13.80 -1.38 6.09
N TYR A 120 -14.17 -0.20 6.61
CA TYR A 120 -15.13 -0.07 7.70
C TYR A 120 -16.54 -0.52 7.30
N TRP A 121 -17.01 -0.16 6.11
CA TRP A 121 -18.29 -0.61 5.57
C TRP A 121 -18.31 -2.12 5.31
N ARG A 122 -17.22 -2.68 4.77
CA ARG A 122 -17.08 -4.13 4.53
C ARG A 122 -17.11 -4.92 5.84
N LEU A 123 -16.47 -4.41 6.89
CA LEU A 123 -16.49 -4.98 8.24
C LEU A 123 -17.89 -4.99 8.86
N GLN A 124 -18.64 -3.89 8.76
CA GLN A 124 -20.01 -3.84 9.27
C GLN A 124 -20.95 -4.79 8.53
N LYS A 125 -20.78 -4.93 7.21
CA LYS A 125 -21.72 -5.68 6.38
C LYS A 125 -21.42 -7.19 6.30
N PHE A 126 -20.14 -7.58 6.34
CA PHE A 126 -19.73 -8.99 6.15
C PHE A 126 -19.13 -9.64 7.39
N GLY A 127 -18.94 -8.90 8.50
CA GLY A 127 -18.44 -9.45 9.77
C GLY A 127 -17.03 -10.06 9.71
N LYS A 128 -16.32 -9.93 8.59
CA LYS A 128 -14.97 -10.46 8.43
C LYS A 128 -13.94 -9.41 8.84
N SER A 129 -13.39 -9.55 10.04
CA SER A 129 -12.13 -8.90 10.40
C SER A 129 -10.97 -9.81 10.03
N CYS A 130 -9.94 -9.22 9.43
CA CYS A 130 -8.62 -9.84 9.43
C CYS A 130 -8.17 -9.84 10.90
N HIS A 131 -8.13 -11.03 11.51
CA HIS A 131 -7.83 -11.27 12.94
C HIS A 131 -8.92 -10.91 13.95
#